data_AF-A0A183TM07-F1
#
_entry.id   AF-A0A183TM07-F1
#
_cell.length_a   1.000
_cell.length_b   1.000
_cell.length_c   1.000
_cell.angle_alpha   90.00
_cell.angle_beta   90.00
_cell.angle_gamma   90.00
#
_symmetry.space_group_name_H-M   'P 1'
#
loop_
_entity.id
_entity.type
_entity.pdbx_description
1 polymer ?
#
loop_
_entity_poly.entity_id
_entity_poly.type
_entity_poly.pdbx_seq_one_letter_code
_entity_poly.pdbx_strand_id
1 'polypeptide(L)' 'MEATDVMNNLIRHQVSSLLMTQKPQEILPKIDRDALKELKADRDIGILPADKGRSTIVSDGADYLQKAKD' A
#
# COMPACT_ATOMS: atom_id res chain seq x y z
N MET A 1 -15.98 -21.10 -28.74
CA MET A 1 -15.23 -19.95 -28.18
C MET A 1 -15.28 -20.03 -26.65
N GLU A 2 -14.92 -21.18 -26.09
CA GLU A 2 -15.16 -21.52 -24.68
C GLU A 2 -13.87 -22.03 -24.03
N ALA A 3 -13.08 -22.83 -24.77
CA ALA A 3 -11.77 -23.31 -24.35
C ALA A 3 -10.75 -22.19 -24.06
N THR A 4 -10.80 -21.07 -24.79
CA THR A 4 -9.90 -19.93 -24.55
C THR A 4 -10.24 -19.17 -23.27
N ASP A 5 -11.52 -19.08 -22.92
CA ASP A 5 -11.96 -18.37 -21.72
C ASP A 5 -11.68 -19.21 -20.45
N VAL A 6 -11.83 -20.53 -20.57
CA VAL A 6 -11.41 -21.53 -19.57
C VAL A 6 -9.88 -21.61 -19.41
N MET A 7 -9.10 -21.21 -20.41
CA MET A 7 -7.65 -21.08 -20.25
C MET A 7 -7.32 -19.76 -19.52
N ASN A 8 -7.95 -18.66 -19.91
CA ASN A 8 -7.71 -17.35 -19.30
C ASN A 8 -8.12 -17.31 -17.83
N ASN A 9 -9.23 -17.94 -17.44
CA ASN A 9 -9.64 -18.01 -16.04
C ASN A 9 -8.69 -18.91 -15.22
N LEU A 10 -8.15 -19.98 -15.80
CA LEU A 10 -7.20 -20.87 -15.15
C LEU A 10 -5.88 -20.14 -14.88
N ILE A 11 -5.33 -19.44 -15.87
CA ILE A 11 -4.12 -18.63 -15.70
C ILE A 11 -4.35 -17.53 -14.66
N ARG A 12 -5.49 -16.82 -14.72
CA ARG A 12 -5.84 -15.81 -13.73
C ARG A 12 -5.92 -16.40 -12.32
N HIS A 13 -6.55 -17.55 -12.17
CA HIS A 13 -6.68 -18.22 -10.88
C HIS A 13 -5.32 -18.64 -10.32
N GLN A 14 -4.44 -19.20 -11.16
CA GLN A 14 -3.08 -19.59 -10.76
C GLN A 14 -2.25 -18.38 -10.34
N VAL A 15 -2.28 -17.29 -11.12
CA VAL A 15 -1.57 -16.05 -10.80
C VAL A 15 -2.12 -15.42 -9.53
N SER A 16 -3.45 -15.31 -9.39
CA SER A 16 -4.09 -14.79 -8.17
C SER A 16 -3.75 -15.62 -6.94
N SER A 17 -3.80 -16.96 -7.04
CA SER A 17 -3.45 -17.87 -5.95
C SER A 17 -1.99 -17.67 -5.53
N LEU A 18 -1.06 -17.59 -6.50
CA LEU A 18 0.35 -17.32 -6.22
C LEU A 18 0.55 -15.96 -5.52
N LEU A 19 -0.14 -14.91 -5.98
CA LEU A 19 -0.09 -13.59 -5.34
C LEU A 19 -0.66 -13.61 -3.92
N MET A 20 -1.70 -14.40 -3.66
CA MET A 20 -2.26 -14.57 -2.31
C MET A 20 -1.33 -15.35 -1.37
N THR A 21 -0.49 -16.25 -1.89
CA THR A 21 0.52 -16.95 -1.07
C THR A 21 1.74 -16.08 -0.75
N GLN A 22 1.99 -15.04 -1.53
CA GLN A 22 3.07 -14.09 -1.22
C GLN A 22 2.68 -13.21 -0.04
N LYS A 23 3.39 -13.38 1.08
CA LYS A 23 3.34 -12.42 2.18
C LYS A 23 3.94 -11.10 1.68
N PRO A 24 3.30 -9.94 1.90
CA PRO A 24 3.92 -8.66 1.63
C PRO A 24 5.27 -8.60 2.33
N GLN A 25 6.36 -8.52 1.56
CA GLN A 25 7.67 -8.30 2.13
C GLN A 25 7.71 -6.86 2.66
N GLU A 26 7.89 -6.73 3.98
CA GLU A 26 8.25 -5.46 4.59
C GLU A 26 9.66 -5.11 4.11
N ILE A 27 9.76 -4.08 3.27
CA ILE A 27 11.05 -3.61 2.73
C ILE A 27 11.77 -2.72 3.75
N LEU A 28 11.06 -2.29 4.80
CA LEU A 28 11.60 -1.39 5.83
C LEU A 28 12.44 -2.15 6.86
N PRO A 29 13.67 -1.67 7.15
CA PRO A 29 14.43 -2.07 8.33
C PRO A 29 13.61 -1.96 9.62
N LYS A 30 13.93 -2.78 10.63
CA LYS A 30 13.21 -2.78 11.92
C LYS A 30 13.15 -1.39 12.57
N ILE A 31 14.25 -0.63 12.50
CA ILE A 31 14.34 0.71 13.10
C ILE A 31 13.40 1.70 12.41
N ASP A 32 13.37 1.71 11.09
CA ASP A 32 12.47 2.56 10.30
C ASP A 32 11.01 2.19 10.56
N ARG A 33 10.76 0.90 10.80
CA ARG A 33 9.43 0.39 11.10
C ARG A 33 8.93 0.81 12.48
N ASP A 34 9.79 0.82 13.49
CA ASP A 34 9.42 1.26 14.83
C ASP A 34 9.26 2.79 14.88
N ALA A 35 10.14 3.52 14.20
CA ALA A 35 9.97 4.97 13.99
C ALA A 35 8.65 5.28 13.25
N LEU A 36 8.27 4.49 12.24
CA LEU A 36 7.00 4.66 11.54
C LEU A 36 5.78 4.40 12.44
N LYS A 37 5.87 3.46 13.40
CA LYS A 37 4.78 3.24 14.36
C LYS A 37 4.62 4.42 15.32
N GLU A 38 5.74 4.96 15.79
CA GLU A 38 5.75 6.16 16.63
C GLU A 38 5.14 7.34 15.87
N LEU A 39 5.56 7.55 14.62
CA LEU A 39 5.01 8.57 13.75
C LEU A 39 3.51 8.38 13.46
N LYS A 40 3.01 7.15 13.33
CA LYS A 40 1.57 6.85 13.17
C LYS A 40 0.75 7.05 14.43
N ALA A 41 1.38 7.05 15.60
CA ALA A 41 0.72 7.30 16.87
C ALA A 41 0.51 8.81 17.11
N ASP A 42 1.30 9.64 16.43
CA ASP A 42 1.11 11.08 16.40
C ASP A 42 -0.19 11.42 15.65
N ARG A 43 -1.08 12.16 16.33
CA ARG A 43 -2.40 12.55 15.80
C ARG A 43 -2.32 13.77 14.90
N ASP A 44 -1.24 14.53 15.03
CA ASP A 44 -1.02 15.77 14.30
C ASP A 44 -0.24 15.49 13.00
N ILE A 45 0.15 14.24 12.73
CA ILE A 45 0.89 13.84 11.53
C ILE A 45 0.06 12.88 10.67
N GLY A 46 -0.23 13.30 9.44
CA GLY A 46 -0.85 12.50 8.40
C GLY A 46 0.18 11.75 7.57
N ILE A 47 0.08 10.41 7.53
CA ILE A 47 0.90 9.55 6.67
C ILE A 47 0.02 9.02 5.53
N LEU A 48 0.30 9.44 4.30
CA LEU A 48 -0.52 9.11 3.12
C LEU A 48 0.27 8.37 2.04
N PRO A 49 -0.35 7.42 1.31
CA PRO A 49 0.26 6.85 0.12
C PRO A 49 0.40 7.94 -0.96
N ALA A 50 1.61 8.07 -1.51
CA ALA A 50 1.85 8.96 -2.63
C ALA A 50 1.36 8.32 -3.94
N ASP A 51 1.02 9.15 -4.92
CA ASP A 51 0.72 8.73 -6.30
C ASP A 51 1.93 8.03 -6.96
N LYS A 52 3.15 8.40 -6.55
CA LYS A 52 4.39 7.92 -7.15
C LYS A 52 4.97 6.70 -6.43
N GLY A 53 4.73 5.54 -7.01
CA GLY A 53 5.38 4.28 -6.62
C GLY A 53 4.99 3.79 -5.23
N ARG A 54 5.91 3.15 -4.50
CA ARG A 54 5.72 2.71 -3.10
C ARG A 54 6.11 3.82 -2.10
N SER A 55 5.96 5.08 -2.51
CA SER A 55 6.34 6.24 -1.69
C SER A 55 5.22 6.61 -0.72
N THR A 56 5.58 7.26 0.37
CA THR A 56 4.65 7.69 1.42
C THR A 56 4.96 9.14 1.74
N ILE A 57 3.94 9.98 1.79
CA ILE A 57 4.05 11.39 2.16
C ILE A 57 3.77 11.49 3.66
N VAL A 58 4.66 12.17 4.37
CA VAL A 58 4.43 12.61 5.75
C VAL A 58 4.04 14.08 5.68
N SER A 59 2.85 14.41 6.17
CA SER A 59 2.31 15.77 6.20
C SER A 59 1.87 16.09 7.61
N ASP A 60 1.93 17.37 7.97
CA ASP A 60 1.20 17.86 9.12
C ASP A 60 -0.31 17.73 8.86
N GLY A 61 -1.06 17.36 9.90
CA GLY A 61 -2.48 17.05 9.86
C GLY A 61 -3.33 18.28 9.59
N ALA A 62 -2.93 19.46 10.08
CA ALA A 62 -3.61 20.72 9.76
C ALA A 62 -3.36 21.11 8.30
N ASP A 63 -2.12 20.98 7.82
CA ASP A 63 -1.75 21.22 6.43
C ASP A 63 -2.51 20.31 5.45
N TYR A 64 -2.67 19.02 5.80
CA TYR A 64 -3.44 18.09 5.01
C TYR A 64 -4.92 18.46 4.96
N LEU A 65 -5.53 18.77 6.11
CA LEU A 65 -6.95 19.15 6.19
C LEU A 65 -7.24 20.46 5.46
N GLN A 66 -6.27 21.36 5.34
CA GLN A 66 -6.39 22.56 4.51
C GLN A 66 -6.35 22.19 3.02
N LYS A 67 -5.34 21.43 2.58
CA LYS A 67 -5.18 21.03 1.18
C LYS A 67 -6.28 20.09 0.67
N ALA A 68 -6.93 19.35 1.56
CA ALA A 68 -8.02 18.43 1.22
C ALA A 68 -9.40 19.11 1.09
N LYS A 69 -9.52 20.39 1.47
CA LYS A 69 -10.77 21.17 1.39
C LYS A 69 -10.94 21.94 0.09
N ASP A 70 -9.90 21.94 -0.76
CA ASP A 70 -9.89 22.60 -2.07
C ASP A 70 -10.40 21.66 -3.19
#